data_AF-A0A3S1PXC8-F1
#
_entry.id   AF-A0A3S1PXC8-F1
#
_cell.length_a   1.000
_cell.length_b   1.000
_cell.length_c   1.000
_cell.angle_alpha   90.00
_cell.angle_beta   90.00
_cell.angle_gamma   90.00
#
_symmetry.space_group_name_H-M   'P 1'
#
loop_
_entity.id
_entity.type
_entity.pdbx_description
1 polymer ?
#
loop_
_entity_poly.entity_id
_entity_poly.type
_entity_poly.pdbx_seq_one_letter_code
_entity_poly.pdbx_strand_id
1 'polypeptide(L)'
;MTWTRLRELVETSLSGLTRPTRSDWIFALRTVSAGLIALLAAYALKLDHPQWAMMTVFIVAQPVAGMVLAKGFYRLLGTLAGGLAAIGITSLCGTNPWLLITFLALWVGICTFVSSLL
;
A
#
# COMPACT_ATOMS: atom_id res chain seq x y z
N MET A 1 32.00 -21.17 16.79
CA MET A 1 31.09 -20.72 17.87
C MET A 1 30.08 -19.69 17.34
N THR A 2 29.38 -20.02 16.25
CA THR A 2 28.45 -19.11 15.54
C THR A 2 27.12 -19.78 15.20
N TRP A 3 27.12 -21.12 15.05
CA TRP A 3 25.93 -21.87 14.65
C TRP A 3 24.88 -22.05 15.76
N THR A 4 25.31 -22.12 17.02
CA THR A 4 24.42 -22.24 18.17
C THR A 4 23.64 -20.95 18.43
N ARG A 5 24.30 -19.79 18.29
CA ARG A 5 23.68 -18.45 18.40
C ARG A 5 22.63 -18.20 17.31
N LEU A 6 22.89 -18.66 16.08
CA LEU A 6 21.92 -18.55 14.98
C LEU A 6 20.66 -19.39 15.23
N ARG A 7 20.82 -20.61 15.76
CA ARG A 7 19.67 -21.45 16.13
C ARG A 7 18.87 -20.84 17.27
N GLU A 8 19.52 -20.33 18.32
CA GLU A 8 18.84 -19.64 19.43
C GLU A 8 18.06 -18.40 18.96
N LEU A 9 18.62 -17.59 18.06
CA LEU A 9 17.92 -16.42 17.49
C LEU A 9 16.71 -16.83 16.65
N VAL A 10 16.83 -17.88 15.85
CA VAL A 10 15.72 -18.42 15.06
C VAL A 10 14.64 -19.01 15.96
N GLU A 11 15.02 -19.73 17.01
CA GLU A 11 14.10 -20.41 17.93
C GLU A 11 13.39 -19.42 18.87
N THR A 12 14.08 -18.39 19.36
CA THR A 12 13.43 -17.28 20.09
C THR A 12 12.50 -16.48 19.18
N SER A 13 12.89 -16.21 17.94
CA SER A 13 12.02 -15.52 16.98
C SER A 13 10.79 -16.36 16.60
N LEU A 14 10.93 -17.69 16.46
CA LEU A 14 9.81 -18.62 16.20
C LEU A 14 8.90 -18.80 17.42
N SER A 15 9.45 -18.76 18.63
CA SER A 15 8.67 -18.85 19.88
C SER A 15 7.78 -17.63 20.12
N GLY A 16 8.16 -16.46 19.60
CA GLY A 16 7.33 -15.25 19.62
C GLY A 16 6.19 -15.25 18.60
N LEU A 17 6.32 -16.03 17.51
CA LEU A 17 5.30 -16.11 16.45
C LEU A 17 4.09 -17.00 16.81
N THR A 18 4.20 -17.85 17.82
CA THR A 18 3.32 -19.02 17.99
C THR A 18 2.17 -18.84 18.99
N ARG A 19 1.90 -17.62 19.45
CA ARG A 19 0.69 -17.32 20.24
C ARG A 19 -0.21 -16.30 19.57
N PRO A 20 -0.75 -16.60 18.37
CA PRO A 20 -1.74 -15.73 17.75
C PRO A 20 -2.93 -15.63 18.69
N THR A 21 -3.22 -14.40 19.13
CA THR A 21 -4.36 -14.13 19.98
C THR A 21 -5.63 -14.30 19.14
N ARG A 22 -6.76 -14.62 19.78
CA ARG A 22 -8.06 -14.74 19.10
C ARG A 22 -8.39 -13.51 18.24
N SER A 23 -7.95 -12.33 18.67
CA SER A 23 -8.07 -11.06 17.95
C SER A 23 -7.27 -11.02 16.64
N ASP A 24 -6.08 -11.63 16.59
CA ASP A 24 -5.23 -11.64 15.39
C ASP A 24 -5.86 -12.50 14.29
N TRP A 25 -6.47 -13.63 14.67
CA TRP A 25 -7.23 -14.49 13.77
C TRP A 25 -8.45 -13.78 13.18
N ILE A 26 -9.21 -13.05 14.02
CA ILE A 26 -10.38 -12.29 13.58
C ILE A 26 -9.96 -11.17 12.62
N PHE A 27 -8.87 -10.46 12.92
CA PHE A 27 -8.32 -9.43 12.06
C PHE A 27 -7.85 -9.99 10.72
N ALA A 28 -7.09 -11.09 10.72
CA ALA A 28 -6.62 -11.75 9.51
C ALA A 28 -7.80 -12.20 8.63
N LEU A 29 -8.80 -12.86 9.21
CA LEU A 29 -9.97 -13.34 8.47
C LEU A 29 -10.81 -12.19 7.89
N ARG A 30 -10.99 -11.10 8.65
CA ARG A 30 -11.67 -9.89 8.17
C ARG A 30 -10.89 -9.21 7.03
N THR A 31 -9.58 -9.15 7.14
CA THR A 31 -8.71 -8.51 6.13
C THR A 31 -8.66 -9.32 4.84
N VAL A 32 -8.52 -10.65 4.96
CA VAL A 32 -8.53 -11.57 3.82
C VAL A 32 -9.89 -11.53 3.12
N SER A 33 -10.99 -11.62 3.86
CA SER A 33 -12.33 -11.53 3.26
C SER A 33 -12.58 -10.18 2.58
N ALA A 34 -12.16 -9.06 3.19
CA ALA A 34 -12.20 -7.75 2.54
C ALA A 34 -11.35 -7.69 1.26
N GLY A 35 -10.16 -8.29 1.26
CA GLY A 35 -9.28 -8.36 0.08
C GLY A 35 -9.88 -9.18 -1.05
N LEU A 36 -10.50 -10.32 -0.73
CA LEU A 36 -11.23 -11.15 -1.71
C LEU A 36 -12.44 -10.40 -2.29
N ILE A 37 -13.22 -9.71 -1.47
CA ILE A 37 -14.36 -8.90 -1.93
C ILE A 37 -13.88 -7.77 -2.85
N ALA A 38 -12.79 -7.10 -2.51
CA ALA A 38 -12.20 -6.06 -3.36
C ALA A 38 -11.70 -6.63 -4.70
N LEU A 39 -11.11 -7.83 -4.68
CA LEU A 39 -10.67 -8.52 -5.89
C LEU A 39 -11.85 -8.92 -6.78
N LEU A 40 -12.91 -9.49 -6.20
CA LEU A 40 -14.15 -9.83 -6.91
C LEU A 40 -14.79 -8.57 -7.52
N ALA A 41 -14.82 -7.46 -6.77
CA ALA A 41 -15.29 -6.18 -7.28
C ALA A 41 -14.43 -5.69 -8.45
N ALA A 42 -13.10 -5.78 -8.35
CA ALA A 42 -12.19 -5.38 -9.43
C ALA A 42 -12.39 -6.23 -10.71
N TYR A 43 -12.64 -7.54 -10.56
CA TYR A 43 -13.01 -8.41 -11.67
C TYR A 43 -14.37 -8.03 -12.27
N ALA A 44 -15.36 -7.71 -11.43
CA ALA A 44 -16.68 -7.27 -11.89
C ALA A 44 -16.61 -5.95 -12.68
N LEU A 45 -15.74 -5.02 -12.27
CA LEU A 45 -15.50 -3.76 -12.99
C LEU A 45 -14.57 -3.92 -14.22
N LYS A 46 -14.09 -5.14 -14.53
CA LYS A 46 -13.18 -5.42 -15.65
C LYS A 46 -11.93 -4.53 -15.69
N LEU A 47 -11.33 -4.26 -14.52
CA LEU A 47 -10.05 -3.54 -14.48
C LEU A 47 -8.93 -4.38 -15.12
N ASP A 48 -8.04 -3.75 -15.90
CA ASP A 48 -6.85 -4.39 -16.48
C ASP A 48 -5.94 -5.05 -15.42
N HIS A 49 -5.88 -4.45 -14.23
CA HIS A 49 -5.02 -4.93 -13.16
C HIS A 49 -5.75 -5.08 -11.82
N PRO A 50 -6.51 -6.17 -11.62
CA PRO A 50 -7.29 -6.39 -10.40
C PRO A 50 -6.40 -6.61 -9.15
N GLN A 51 -5.16 -7.04 -9.34
CA GLN A 51 -4.18 -7.25 -8.27
C GLN A 51 -3.90 -5.99 -7.43
N TRP A 52 -4.01 -4.79 -8.00
CA TRP A 52 -3.76 -3.54 -7.27
C TRP A 52 -4.86 -3.24 -6.24
N ALA A 53 -6.11 -3.58 -6.55
CA ALA A 53 -7.23 -3.39 -5.63
C ALA A 53 -7.01 -4.21 -4.35
N MET A 54 -6.69 -5.50 -4.50
CA MET A 54 -6.37 -6.39 -3.38
C MET A 54 -5.16 -5.88 -2.58
N MET A 55 -4.08 -5.46 -3.24
CA MET A 55 -2.88 -4.93 -2.59
C MET A 55 -3.21 -3.71 -1.70
N THR A 56 -4.09 -2.81 -2.14
CA THR A 56 -4.47 -1.64 -1.35
C THR A 56 -5.16 -2.00 -0.02
N VAL A 57 -6.00 -3.06 -0.03
CA VAL A 57 -6.68 -3.53 1.19
C VAL A 57 -5.66 -4.01 2.20
N PHE A 58 -4.67 -4.80 1.78
CA PHE A 58 -3.61 -5.27 2.69
C PHE A 58 -2.71 -4.14 3.20
N ILE A 59 -2.42 -3.13 2.38
CA ILE A 59 -1.60 -1.97 2.82
C ILE A 59 -2.32 -1.15 3.90
N VAL A 60 -3.63 -1.00 3.77
CA VAL A 60 -4.46 -0.19 4.66
C VAL A 60 -4.92 -0.98 5.90
N ALA A 61 -4.90 -2.32 5.84
CA ALA A 61 -5.29 -3.18 6.94
C ALA A 61 -4.46 -2.93 8.20
N GLN A 62 -5.15 -2.56 9.27
CA GLN A 62 -4.58 -2.30 10.60
C GLN A 62 -5.49 -2.93 11.66
N PRO A 63 -4.94 -3.44 12.77
CA PRO A 63 -5.72 -4.13 13.80
C PRO A 63 -6.77 -3.23 14.47
N VAL A 64 -6.58 -1.90 14.43
CA VAL A 64 -7.51 -0.92 14.98
C VAL A 64 -8.36 -0.31 13.87
N ALA A 65 -9.68 -0.52 13.92
CA ALA A 65 -10.61 -0.12 12.87
C ALA A 65 -10.57 1.38 12.52
N GLY A 66 -10.39 2.27 13.51
CA GLY A 66 -10.29 3.72 13.27
C GLY A 66 -9.05 4.12 12.47
N MET A 67 -7.92 3.45 12.67
CA MET A 67 -6.68 3.73 11.94
C MET A 67 -6.76 3.28 10.48
N VAL A 68 -7.47 2.18 10.19
CA VAL A 68 -7.73 1.70 8.82
C VAL A 68 -8.45 2.76 8.00
N LEU A 69 -9.49 3.38 8.56
CA LEU A 69 -10.27 4.39 7.84
C LEU A 69 -9.45 5.64 7.54
N ALA A 70 -8.71 6.15 8.53
CA ALA A 70 -7.84 7.30 8.34
C ALA A 70 -6.75 7.02 7.29
N LYS A 71 -6.03 5.90 7.41
CA LYS A 71 -4.97 5.50 6.48
C LYS A 71 -5.51 5.27 5.05
N GLY A 72 -6.70 4.69 4.93
CA GLY A 72 -7.39 4.52 3.66
C GLY A 72 -7.76 5.84 3.01
N PHE A 73 -8.23 6.81 3.80
CA PHE A 73 -8.60 8.13 3.31
C PHE A 73 -7.39 8.91 2.76
N TYR A 74 -6.27 8.91 3.49
CA TYR A 74 -5.02 9.50 3.00
C TYR A 74 -4.51 8.85 1.72
N ARG A 75 -4.63 7.52 1.59
CA ARG A 75 -4.26 6.81 0.36
C ARG A 75 -5.14 7.20 -0.82
N LEU A 76 -6.45 7.35 -0.59
CA LEU A 76 -7.40 7.77 -1.63
C LEU A 76 -7.12 9.20 -2.10
N LEU A 77 -6.91 10.13 -1.17
CA LEU A 77 -6.52 11.51 -1.47
C LEU A 77 -5.21 11.58 -2.28
N GLY A 78 -4.19 10.84 -1.86
CA GLY A 78 -2.91 10.80 -2.58
C GLY A 78 -3.03 10.22 -3.99
N THR A 79 -3.87 9.19 -4.18
CA THR A 79 -4.11 8.59 -5.50
C THR A 79 -4.85 9.55 -6.43
N LEU A 80 -5.85 10.26 -5.91
CA LEU A 80 -6.58 11.27 -6.68
C LEU A 80 -5.68 12.45 -7.07
N ALA A 81 -4.91 12.99 -6.11
CA ALA A 81 -3.99 14.10 -6.37
C ALA A 81 -2.91 13.70 -7.38
N GLY A 82 -2.31 12.51 -7.22
CA GLY A 82 -1.32 11.98 -8.17
C GLY A 82 -1.91 11.71 -9.55
N GLY A 83 -3.14 11.18 -9.62
CA GLY A 83 -3.85 10.94 -10.88
C GLY A 83 -4.18 12.24 -11.63
N LEU A 84 -4.67 13.26 -10.92
CA LEU A 84 -4.92 14.58 -11.50
C LEU A 84 -3.63 15.24 -11.99
N ALA A 85 -2.55 15.15 -11.21
CA ALA A 85 -1.24 15.63 -11.63
C ALA A 85 -0.73 14.88 -12.87
N ALA A 86 -0.88 13.55 -12.92
CA ALA A 86 -0.49 12.75 -14.08
C ALA A 86 -1.26 13.15 -15.34
N ILE A 87 -2.57 13.36 -15.24
CA ILE A 87 -3.40 13.83 -16.37
C ILE A 87 -2.95 15.23 -16.80
N GLY A 88 -2.70 16.14 -15.85
CA GLY A 88 -2.21 17.50 -16.14
C GLY A 88 -0.86 17.48 -16.83
N ILE A 89 0.12 16.76 -16.28
CA ILE A 89 1.47 16.64 -16.85
C ILE A 89 1.42 16.04 -18.26
N THR A 90 0.64 14.97 -18.45
CA THR A 90 0.50 14.31 -19.76
C THR A 90 -0.15 15.24 -20.79
N SER A 91 -1.15 16.03 -20.37
CA SER A 91 -1.83 17.00 -21.25
C SER A 91 -0.91 18.14 -21.67
N LEU A 92 -0.02 18.61 -20.79
CA LEU A 92 0.94 19.68 -21.10
C LEU A 92 2.16 19.21 -21.90
N CYS A 93 2.64 17.98 -21.68
CA CYS A 93 3.89 17.49 -22.28
C CYS A 93 3.73 16.84 -23.67
N GLY A 94 2.54 16.38 -24.04
CA GLY A 94 2.31 15.67 -25.30
C GLY A 94 3.20 14.42 -25.45
N THR A 95 3.55 14.04 -26.68
CA THR A 95 4.34 12.82 -27.00
C THR A 95 5.84 12.95 -26.70
N ASN A 96 6.32 14.10 -26.20
CA ASN A 96 7.76 14.30 -25.96
C ASN A 96 8.21 13.67 -24.62
N PRO A 97 8.97 12.55 -24.65
CA PRO A 97 9.30 11.79 -23.43
C PRO A 97 10.20 12.57 -22.46
N TRP A 98 11.10 13.41 -22.97
CA TRP A 98 12.02 14.21 -22.16
C TRP A 98 11.31 15.24 -21.27
N LEU A 99 10.26 15.87 -21.80
CA LEU A 99 9.46 16.85 -21.05
C LEU A 99 8.68 16.14 -19.94
N LEU A 100 8.03 15.02 -20.27
CA LEU A 100 7.24 14.23 -19.31
C LEU A 100 8.09 13.80 -18.11
N ILE A 101 9.28 13.24 -18.35
CA ILE A 101 10.19 12.79 -17.29
C ILE A 101 10.60 13.96 -16.39
N THR A 102 10.87 15.14 -16.96
CA THR A 102 11.27 16.33 -16.20
C THR A 102 10.15 16.79 -15.28
N PHE A 103 8.92 16.92 -15.79
CA PHE A 103 7.77 17.31 -14.98
C PHE A 103 7.40 16.26 -13.93
N LEU A 104 7.51 14.97 -14.26
CA LEU A 104 7.26 13.89 -13.32
C LEU A 104 8.30 13.88 -12.19
N ALA A 105 9.57 14.07 -12.52
CA ALA A 105 10.65 14.18 -11.53
C ALA A 105 10.46 15.41 -10.63
N LEU A 106 10.07 16.55 -11.19
CA LEU A 106 9.77 17.77 -10.43
C LEU A 106 8.59 17.56 -9.49
N TRP A 107 7.52 16.93 -9.97
CA TRP A 107 6.35 16.59 -9.15
C TRP A 107 6.70 15.67 -7.99
N VAL A 108 7.40 14.56 -8.26
CA VAL A 108 7.85 13.61 -7.22
C VAL A 108 8.81 14.29 -6.24
N GLY A 109 9.69 15.17 -6.72
CA GLY A 109 10.57 15.99 -5.88
C GLY A 109 9.80 16.88 -4.92
N ILE A 110 8.78 17.61 -5.41
CA ILE A 110 7.90 18.44 -4.56
C ILE A 110 7.17 17.57 -3.54
N CYS A 111 6.56 16.45 -3.95
CA CYS A 111 5.85 15.56 -3.04
C CYS A 111 6.77 15.02 -1.93
N THR A 112 8.02 14.67 -2.28
CA THR A 112 9.01 14.18 -1.31
C THR A 112 9.44 15.28 -0.35
N PHE A 113 9.68 16.50 -0.86
CA PHE A 113 10.02 17.66 -0.04
C PHE A 113 8.92 18.00 0.97
N VAL A 114 7.66 18.03 0.53
CA VAL A 114 6.50 18.24 1.41
C VAL A 114 6.39 17.13 2.46
N SER A 115 6.59 15.87 2.07
CA SER A 115 6.56 14.74 3.00
C SER A 115 7.69 14.77 4.03
N SER A 116 8.84 15.37 3.68
CA SER A 116 9.96 15.53 4.60
C SER A 116 9.79 16.71 5.56
N LEU A 117 8.89 17.65 5.27
CA LEU A 117 8.62 18.81 6.12
C LEU A 117 7.51 18.57 7.15
N LEU A 118 6.72 17.51 6.98
CA LEU A 118 5.53 17.20 7.78
C LEU A 118 5.80 16.04 8.74
#